data_AF-X1S674-F1
#
_entry.id   AF-X1S674-F1
#
_cell.length_a   1.000
_cell.length_b   1.000
_cell.length_c   1.000
_cell.angle_alpha   90.00
_cell.angle_beta   90.00
_cell.angle_gamma   90.00
#
_symmetry.space_group_name_H-M   'P 1'
#
loop_
_entity.id
_entity.type
_entity.pdbx_description
1 polymer ?
#
loop_
_entity_poly.entity_id
_entity_poly.type
_entity_poly.pdbx_seq_one_letter_code
_entity_poly.pdbx_strand_id
1 'polypeptide(L)'
;MDLSIMIMEVITGPEIIALVALMAANVILSIIAAIAKGEFSFRNLGDFVGTRVVPLIAYLVVALLAEALGDWTPAALAVFAGLVALYGAGIAAAIKSLTGVSIPNIFTEKRKQGEGEDVKPGT
;
A
#
# COMPACT_ATOMS: atom_id res chain seq x y z
N MET A 1 -12.65 17.84 23.72
CA MET A 1 -13.39 16.74 23.07
C MET A 1 -13.33 15.54 24.00
N ASP A 2 -14.41 14.76 24.14
CA ASP A 2 -14.33 13.49 24.87
C ASP A 2 -13.45 12.52 24.08
N LEU A 3 -12.58 11.78 24.77
CA LEU A 3 -11.67 10.79 24.17
C LEU A 3 -12.44 9.74 23.37
N SER A 4 -13.63 9.35 23.84
CA SER A 4 -14.48 8.38 23.15
C SER A 4 -14.96 8.89 21.78
N ILE A 5 -15.31 10.17 21.69
CA ILE A 5 -15.79 10.84 20.47
C ILE A 5 -14.63 11.01 19.49
N MET A 6 -13.46 11.44 19.98
CA MET A 6 -12.25 11.60 19.16
C MET A 6 -11.83 10.28 18.50
N ILE A 7 -11.86 9.18 19.26
CA ILE A 7 -11.55 7.85 18.74
C ILE A 7 -12.56 7.45 17.65
N MET A 8 -13.84 7.73 17.87
CA MET A 8 -14.89 7.40 16.90
C MET A 8 -14.74 8.20 15.61
N GLU A 9 -14.45 9.49 15.68
CA GLU A 9 -14.20 10.34 14.51
C GLU A 9 -13.00 9.86 13.69
N VAL A 10 -11.89 9.52 14.35
CA VAL A 10 -10.70 9.00 13.65
C VAL A 10 -10.98 7.65 13.00
N ILE A 11 -11.60 6.70 13.72
CA ILE A 11 -11.87 5.35 13.19
C ILE A 11 -12.89 5.38 12.04
N THR A 12 -13.88 6.26 12.11
CA THR A 12 -14.91 6.40 11.07
C THR A 12 -14.52 7.41 9.98
N GLY A 13 -13.32 7.98 10.08
CA GLY A 13 -12.78 8.93 9.11
C GLY A 13 -12.58 8.31 7.72
N PRO A 14 -12.68 9.13 6.66
CA PRO A 14 -12.58 8.66 5.28
C PRO A 14 -11.25 7.95 4.97
N GLU A 15 -10.16 8.36 5.62
CA GLU A 15 -8.83 7.78 5.47
C GLU A 15 -8.77 6.33 5.98
N ILE A 16 -9.33 6.06 7.17
CA ILE A 16 -9.39 4.70 7.72
C ILE A 16 -10.26 3.80 6.86
N ILE A 17 -11.42 4.30 6.40
CA ILE A 17 -12.30 3.55 5.50
C ILE A 17 -11.56 3.19 4.21
N ALA A 18 -10.84 4.13 3.60
CA ALA A 18 -10.06 3.89 2.39
C ALA A 18 -8.94 2.86 2.62
N LEU A 19 -8.20 2.98 3.72
CA LEU A 19 -7.14 2.03 4.07
C LEU A 19 -7.66 0.62 4.35
N VAL A 20 -8.78 0.50 5.06
CA VAL A 20 -9.43 -0.80 5.32
C VAL A 20 -9.89 -1.44 4.01
N ALA A 21 -10.50 -0.67 3.11
CA ALA A 21 -10.91 -1.17 1.80
C ALA A 21 -9.71 -1.66 0.97
N LEU A 22 -8.62 -0.88 0.93
CA LEU A 22 -7.39 -1.25 0.24
C LEU A 22 -6.72 -2.49 0.87
N MET A 23 -6.67 -2.55 2.20
CA MET A 23 -6.14 -3.69 2.93
C MET A 23 -6.95 -4.95 2.62
N ALA A 24 -8.28 -4.88 2.66
CA ALA A 24 -9.15 -6.00 2.34
C ALA A 24 -8.94 -6.49 0.90
N ALA A 25 -8.89 -5.56 -0.07
CA ALA A 25 -8.61 -5.90 -1.46
C ALA A 25 -7.24 -6.58 -1.62
N ASN A 26 -6.21 -6.05 -0.97
CA ASN A 26 -4.87 -6.64 -0.96
C ASN A 26 -4.86 -8.06 -0.37
N VAL A 27 -5.50 -8.26 0.79
CA VAL A 27 -5.62 -9.58 1.45
C VAL A 27 -6.31 -10.57 0.52
N ILE A 28 -7.50 -10.23 0.01
CA ILE A 28 -8.32 -11.12 -0.81
C ILE A 28 -7.57 -11.52 -2.08
N LEU A 29 -7.03 -10.54 -2.83
CA LEU A 29 -6.32 -10.82 -4.08
C LEU A 29 -5.07 -11.66 -3.86
N SER A 30 -4.31 -11.39 -2.81
CA SER A 30 -3.13 -12.16 -2.47
C SER A 30 -3.46 -13.61 -2.08
N ILE A 31 -4.57 -13.83 -1.35
CA ILE A 31 -5.06 -15.18 -1.04
C ILE A 31 -5.45 -15.90 -2.33
N ILE A 32 -6.21 -15.25 -3.21
CA ILE A 32 -6.60 -15.82 -4.51
C ILE A 32 -5.35 -16.17 -5.34
N ALA A 33 -4.35 -15.29 -5.38
CA ALA A 33 -3.08 -15.52 -6.08
C ALA A 33 -2.31 -16.73 -5.51
N ALA A 34 -2.24 -16.85 -4.17
CA ALA A 34 -1.58 -17.97 -3.52
C ALA A 34 -2.31 -19.30 -3.76
N ILE A 35 -3.64 -19.30 -3.76
CA ILE A 35 -4.46 -20.48 -4.07
C ILE A 35 -4.25 -20.90 -5.53
N ALA A 36 -4.29 -19.95 -6.47
CA ALA A 36 -4.10 -20.22 -7.89
C ALA A 36 -2.73 -20.84 -8.22
N LYS A 37 -1.70 -20.52 -7.42
CA LYS A 37 -0.34 -21.06 -7.54
C LYS A 37 -0.10 -22.35 -6.74
N GLY A 38 -1.05 -22.79 -5.92
CA GLY A 38 -0.88 -23.94 -5.03
C GLY A 38 0.07 -23.68 -3.84
N GLU A 39 0.41 -22.42 -3.57
CA GLU A 39 1.32 -22.00 -2.50
C GLU A 39 0.57 -21.67 -1.19
N PHE A 40 -0.76 -21.77 -1.19
CA PHE A 40 -1.57 -21.34 -0.07
C PHE A 40 -1.41 -22.24 1.16
N SER A 41 -0.95 -21.64 2.26
CA SER A 41 -0.84 -22.30 3.56
C SER A 41 -1.72 -21.58 4.58
N PHE A 42 -2.82 -22.23 4.99
CA PHE A 42 -3.69 -21.74 6.07
C PHE A 42 -2.94 -21.53 7.39
N ARG A 43 -1.89 -22.31 7.64
CA ARG A 43 -1.04 -22.17 8.83
C ARG A 43 -0.35 -20.81 8.88
N ASN A 44 -0.08 -20.20 7.73
CA ASN A 44 0.57 -18.89 7.62
C ASN A 44 -0.44 -17.75 7.42
N LEU A 45 -1.75 -18.04 7.42
CA LEU A 45 -2.78 -17.03 7.18
C LEU A 45 -2.80 -15.96 8.27
N GLY A 46 -2.58 -16.36 9.53
CA GLY A 46 -2.50 -15.43 10.67
C GLY A 46 -1.40 -14.39 10.48
N ASP A 47 -0.18 -14.83 10.19
CA ASP A 47 0.97 -13.93 9.94
C ASP A 47 0.77 -13.09 8.67
N PHE A 48 0.19 -13.70 7.64
CA PHE A 48 -0.13 -13.04 6.38
C PHE A 48 -1.13 -11.89 6.54
N VAL A 49 -2.19 -12.09 7.33
CA VAL A 49 -3.17 -11.05 7.66
C VAL A 49 -2.56 -10.06 8.65
N GLY A 50 -1.85 -10.53 9.66
CA GLY A 50 -1.20 -9.71 10.70
C GLY A 50 -0.24 -8.68 10.11
N THR A 51 0.61 -9.07 9.16
CA THR A 51 1.53 -8.15 8.45
C THR A 51 0.83 -7.04 7.67
N ARG A 52 -0.45 -7.22 7.32
CA ARG A 52 -1.26 -6.20 6.63
C ARG A 52 -2.08 -5.35 7.59
N VAL A 53 -2.47 -5.89 8.74
CA VAL A 53 -3.24 -5.18 9.78
C VAL A 53 -2.35 -4.32 10.67
N VAL A 54 -1.14 -4.78 11.02
CA VAL A 54 -0.22 -4.03 11.90
C VAL A 54 0.10 -2.62 11.39
N PRO A 55 0.38 -2.41 10.09
CA PRO A 55 0.60 -1.06 9.56
C PRO A 55 -0.62 -0.15 9.72
N LEU A 56 -1.84 -0.67 9.59
CA LEU A 56 -3.09 0.08 9.83
C LEU A 56 -3.23 0.48 11.30
N ILE A 57 -2.88 -0.41 12.23
CA ILE A 57 -2.88 -0.09 13.67
C ILE A 57 -1.88 1.03 13.97
N ALA A 58 -0.68 0.98 13.36
CA ALA A 58 0.31 2.04 13.51
C ALA A 58 -0.23 3.39 13.01
N TYR A 59 -0.96 3.40 11.89
CA TYR A 59 -1.61 4.61 11.40
C TYR A 59 -2.68 5.15 12.35
N LEU A 60 -3.52 4.28 12.94
CA LEU A 60 -4.53 4.71 13.91
C LEU A 60 -3.90 5.48 15.09
N VAL A 61 -2.74 5.04 15.59
CA VAL A 61 -2.02 5.74 16.66
C VAL A 61 -1.58 7.13 16.20
N VAL A 62 -0.99 7.23 15.00
CA VAL A 62 -0.50 8.51 14.46
C VAL A 62 -1.66 9.45 14.13
N ALA A 63 -2.79 8.94 13.62
CA ALA A 63 -3.99 9.72 13.34
C ALA A 63 -4.62 10.28 14.63
N LEU A 64 -4.66 9.49 15.71
CA LEU A 64 -5.09 9.97 17.02
C LEU A 64 -4.16 11.07 17.57
N LEU A 65 -2.85 10.93 17.37
CA LEU A 65 -1.88 11.97 17.76
C LEU A 65 -2.06 13.26 16.93
N ALA A 66 -2.36 13.15 15.64
CA ALA A 66 -2.67 14.28 14.78
C ALA A 66 -3.92 15.04 15.25
N GLU A 67 -4.98 14.32 15.60
CA GLU A 67 -6.21 14.90 16.12
C GLU A 67 -6.01 15.57 17.50
N ALA A 68 -5.21 14.95 18.36
CA ALA A 68 -5.00 15.43 19.73
C ALA A 68 -4.01 16.61 19.84
N LEU A 69 -2.97 16.63 19.00
CA LEU A 69 -1.83 17.55 19.15
C LEU A 69 -1.61 18.50 17.96
N GLY A 70 -2.25 18.27 16.80
CA GLY A 70 -2.14 19.11 15.59
C GLY A 70 -0.78 19.02 14.87
N ASP A 71 0.35 19.01 15.60
CA ASP A 71 1.70 18.96 15.04
C ASP A 71 2.03 17.62 14.34
N TRP A 72 1.19 16.61 14.54
CA TRP A 72 1.36 15.28 13.95
C TRP A 72 0.64 15.11 12.60
N THR A 73 -0.11 16.11 12.12
CA THR A 73 -0.81 16.04 10.83
C THR A 73 0.12 15.69 9.65
N PRO A 74 1.33 16.26 9.51
CA PRO A 74 2.25 15.87 8.43
C PRO A 74 2.70 14.41 8.53
N ALA A 75 2.88 13.90 9.76
CA ALA A 75 3.25 12.51 10.00
C ALA A 75 2.09 11.57 9.64
N ALA A 76 0.85 11.91 10.00
CA ALA A 76 -0.33 11.15 9.61
C ALA A 76 -0.45 11.05 8.09
N LEU A 77 -0.35 12.18 7.38
CA LEU A 77 -0.36 12.22 5.91
C LEU A 77 0.72 11.34 5.28
N ALA A 78 1.95 11.39 5.80
CA ALA A 78 3.05 10.59 5.30
C ALA A 78 2.82 9.07 5.50
N VAL A 79 2.32 8.67 6.68
CA VAL A 79 2.01 7.26 6.98
C VAL A 79 0.83 6.80 6.12
N PHE A 80 -0.21 7.61 5.96
CA PHE A 80 -1.35 7.32 5.08
C PHE A 80 -0.89 7.05 3.65
N ALA A 81 -0.11 7.95 3.06
CA ALA A 81 0.42 7.78 1.70
C ALA A 81 1.29 6.52 1.57
N GLY A 82 2.12 6.24 2.58
CA GLY A 82 2.93 5.02 2.65
C GLY A 82 2.08 3.75 2.66
N LEU A 83 0.97 3.74 3.41
CA LEU A 83 0.05 2.60 3.46
C LEU A 83 -0.71 2.41 2.15
N VAL A 84 -1.18 3.49 1.54
CA VAL A 84 -1.81 3.44 0.21
C VAL A 84 -0.85 2.82 -0.81
N ALA A 85 0.41 3.26 -0.81
CA ALA A 85 1.43 2.69 -1.68
C ALA A 85 1.72 1.21 -1.37
N LEU A 86 1.83 0.85 -0.10
CA LEU A 86 2.09 -0.52 0.34
C LEU A 86 0.97 -1.47 -0.09
N TYR A 87 -0.28 -1.14 0.19
CA TYR A 87 -1.42 -1.97 -0.20
C TYR A 87 -1.63 -1.99 -1.71
N GLY A 88 -1.46 -0.85 -2.38
CA GLY A 88 -1.49 -0.77 -3.84
C GLY A 88 -0.43 -1.65 -4.51
N ALA A 89 0.80 -1.66 -3.99
CA ALA A 89 1.87 -2.53 -4.47
C ALA A 89 1.53 -4.02 -4.26
N GLY A 90 0.93 -4.38 -3.13
CA GLY A 90 0.47 -5.76 -2.87
C GLY A 90 -0.62 -6.21 -3.85
N ILE A 91 -1.61 -5.35 -4.12
CA ILE A 91 -2.66 -5.58 -5.12
C ILE A 91 -2.04 -5.77 -6.51
N ALA A 92 -1.16 -4.86 -6.91
CA ALA A 92 -0.46 -4.92 -8.19
C ALA A 92 0.33 -6.23 -8.35
N ALA A 93 1.05 -6.66 -7.31
CA ALA A 93 1.79 -7.92 -7.30
C ALA A 93 0.86 -9.13 -7.42
N ALA A 94 -0.26 -9.15 -6.70
CA ALA A 94 -1.25 -10.22 -6.77
C ALA A 94 -1.90 -10.31 -8.16
N ILE A 95 -2.25 -9.17 -8.78
CA ILE A 95 -2.79 -9.13 -10.14
C ILE A 95 -1.76 -9.64 -11.14
N LYS A 96 -0.51 -9.14 -11.09
CA LYS A 96 0.58 -9.60 -11.97
C LYS A 96 0.81 -11.11 -11.83
N SER A 97 0.73 -11.61 -10.60
CA SER A 97 0.84 -13.04 -10.29
C SER A 97 -0.28 -13.87 -10.91
N LEU A 98 -1.50 -13.33 -11.02
CA LEU A 98 -2.68 -14.03 -11.56
C LEU A 98 -2.77 -13.95 -13.08
N THR A 99 -2.44 -12.81 -13.69
CA THR A 99 -2.68 -12.56 -15.12
C THR A 99 -1.45 -12.72 -15.98
N GLY A 100 -0.24 -12.74 -15.39
CA GLY A 100 1.02 -12.67 -16.12
C GLY A 100 1.27 -11.32 -16.82
N VAL A 101 0.30 -10.39 -16.76
CA VAL A 101 0.42 -9.06 -17.33
C VAL A 101 1.38 -8.26 -16.47
N SER A 102 2.52 -7.88 -17.06
CA SER A 102 3.43 -6.95 -16.43
C SER A 102 2.76 -5.58 -16.35
N ILE A 103 2.40 -5.14 -15.15
CA ILE A 103 1.99 -3.75 -14.94
C ILE A 103 3.20 -2.89 -15.35
N PRO A 104 3.06 -2.04 -16.38
CA PRO A 104 4.18 -1.26 -16.87
C PRO A 104 4.75 -0.42 -15.73
N ASN A 105 6.08 -0.38 -15.64
CA ASN A 105 6.84 0.36 -14.64
C ASN A 105 6.81 1.87 -14.98
N ILE A 106 5.61 2.47 -15.05
CA ILE A 106 5.42 3.87 -15.46
C ILE A 106 6.15 4.84 -14.51
N PHE A 107 6.44 4.42 -13.27
CA PHE A 107 7.12 5.23 -12.25
C PHE A 107 8.61 4.89 -12.03
N THR A 108 9.13 3.81 -12.61
CA THR A 108 10.52 3.33 -12.39
C THR A 108 11.36 3.27 -13.66
N GLU A 109 10.77 3.42 -14.84
CA GLU A 109 11.53 3.73 -16.04
C GLU A 109 12.06 5.17 -15.93
N LYS A 110 13.28 5.31 -15.39
CA LYS A 110 14.15 6.42 -15.81
C LYS A 110 14.10 6.41 -17.34
N ARG A 111 13.58 7.48 -17.95
CA ARG A 111 13.74 7.73 -19.38
C ARG A 111 15.23 7.53 -19.71
N LYS A 112 15.58 6.41 -20.32
CA LYS A 112 16.82 6.30 -21.09
C LYS A 112 16.61 7.12 -22.35
N GLN A 113 16.70 8.43 -22.22
CA GLN A 113 16.73 9.34 -23.35
C GLN A 113 18.12 9.97 -23.34
N GLY A 114 19.00 9.47 -24.22
CA GLY A 114 20.29 10.09 -24.47
C GLY A 114 21.51 9.18 -24.45
N GLU A 115 21.49 8.04 -25.15
CA GLU A 115 22.73 7.40 -25.62
C GLU A 115 22.45 6.81 -27.01
N GLY A 116 22.76 7.57 -28.05
CA GLY A 116 22.53 7.15 -29.42
C GLY A 116 22.68 8.26 -30.44
N GLU A 117 23.82 8.96 -30.42
CA GLU A 117 24.34 9.62 -31.63
C GLU A 117 25.86 9.82 -31.49
N ASP A 118 26.58 8.69 -31.47
CA ASP A 118 28.00 8.68 -31.84
C ASP A 118 28.09 8.90 -33.35
N VAL A 119 28.18 10.17 -33.76
CA VAL A 119 28.58 10.53 -35.13
C VAL A 119 30.09 10.34 -35.24
N LYS A 120 30.52 9.41 -36.08
CA LYS A 120 31.89 9.33 -36.61
C LYS A 120 31.89 9.09 -38.13
N PRO A 121 32.95 9.54 -38.82
CA PRO A 121 32.82 10.56 -39.86
C PRO A 121 32.80 9.96 -41.28
N GLY A 122 32.29 10.75 -42.23
CA GLY A 122 32.45 10.50 -43.65
C GLY A 122 33.92 10.55 -44.08
N THR A 123 34.24 9.64 -45.00
CA THR A 123 35.33 9.61 -46.00
C THR A 123 36.48 10.59 -45.87
#